data_AF-A0A1W9VA32-F1
#
_entry.id   AF-A0A1W9VA32-F1
#
_cell.length_a   1.000
_cell.length_b   1.000
_cell.length_c   1.000
_cell.angle_alpha   90.00
_cell.angle_beta   90.00
_cell.angle_gamma   90.00
#
_symmetry.space_group_name_H-M   'P 1'
#
loop_
_entity.id
_entity.type
_entity.pdbx_description
1 polymer ?
#
loop_
_entity_poly.entity_id
_entity_poly.type
_entity_poly.pdbx_seq_one_letter_code
_entity_poly.pdbx_strand_id
1 'polypeptide(L)'
;MSFLPTSKSGSKIFGGIETFVLLATAFAILTIVSPHVFPKPDTDQYVYQYISQQMLAGEIPYRDLWDHKGVLIYLLYALGLLIDVNYGVWLLGYFFLAGTITGFYFLFTDIFKNRTVSFFSSLVILWYLGVVLDGGNSVEFFNMFSQLLVMVACWLFIKKEKPFFVVLVGISAGLSFLLRPNEIAFAVAFALFVTGMKLARGEGVALKKIFLYLALGGLAVLLPTIIWLQMNAALGDFFEIVIRYNLVYAQVQTNKLGVLILAIERFLGLFIVALSAWIWVIWQHKNLKMGRHQKEFAYFLAVAFPITIYLSLLSGRPYSHYFISWLLILGALLSFFLSIFVPKLTERNRKTGSFLLYLLSGILLVIAYTRVWGSWTPFIQSLITEGRFPSIARSEEPEYFCVEYIKNNTNNDDTLWVWGNALKYNVWAERTSPTRYVYAHPLAVSNYIREEDVLEIISALEAAQPLILDIGKTDPVMFPIASNNYDANLVVLPLIQYIRDNYVPVEGVDSNEWTIWTPK
;
A
#
# COMPACT_ATOMS: atom_id res chain seq x y z
N MET A 1 20.76 -18.52 -24.64
CA MET A 1 21.90 -18.81 -23.75
C MET A 1 21.39 -18.92 -22.33
N SER A 2 21.50 -20.12 -21.74
CA SER A 2 20.84 -20.58 -20.52
C SER A 2 21.36 -19.94 -19.23
N PHE A 3 20.46 -19.36 -18.42
CA PHE A 3 20.74 -18.70 -17.14
C PHE A 3 20.53 -19.62 -15.91
N LEU A 4 21.13 -20.81 -15.90
CA LEU A 4 21.22 -21.63 -14.68
C LEU A 4 22.60 -22.29 -14.57
N PRO A 5 23.29 -22.21 -13.42
CA PRO A 5 24.56 -22.90 -13.24
C PRO A 5 24.30 -24.39 -13.04
N THR A 6 24.86 -25.20 -13.95
CA THR A 6 25.09 -26.62 -13.74
C THR A 6 26.20 -26.79 -12.70
N SER A 7 25.83 -27.03 -11.44
CA SER A 7 26.77 -27.51 -10.43
C SER A 7 26.67 -29.03 -10.31
N LYS A 8 27.80 -29.70 -10.51
CA LYS A 8 27.99 -31.14 -10.23
C LYS A 8 27.75 -31.44 -8.74
N SER A 9 27.04 -32.53 -8.52
CA SER A 9 26.92 -33.38 -7.31
C SER A 9 26.82 -32.71 -5.92
N GLY A 10 25.62 -32.77 -5.31
CA GLY A 10 25.52 -33.05 -3.86
C GLY A 10 24.78 -32.08 -2.93
N SER A 11 24.00 -31.08 -3.37
CA SER A 11 23.35 -30.16 -2.40
C SER A 11 22.02 -29.51 -2.83
N LYS A 12 21.11 -30.22 -3.51
CA LYS A 12 19.82 -29.67 -3.93
C LYS A 12 18.67 -30.40 -3.24
N ILE A 13 18.21 -29.87 -2.09
CA ILE A 13 16.84 -29.88 -1.47
C ILE A 13 16.99 -29.28 -0.04
N PHE A 14 17.60 -28.11 0.12
CA PHE A 14 17.70 -27.50 1.46
C PHE A 14 17.33 -26.03 1.40
N GLY A 15 16.13 -25.72 1.92
CA GLY A 15 15.42 -24.43 1.89
C GLY A 15 13.90 -24.59 1.66
N GLY A 16 13.43 -25.80 1.31
CA GLY A 16 12.03 -26.05 0.98
C GLY A 16 11.07 -25.86 2.15
N ILE A 17 11.44 -26.30 3.36
CA ILE A 17 10.54 -26.23 4.52
C ILE A 17 10.36 -24.80 5.02
N GLU A 18 11.44 -24.02 5.16
CA GLU A 18 11.32 -22.61 5.55
C GLU A 18 10.52 -21.81 4.53
N THR A 19 10.78 -22.04 3.24
CA THR A 19 10.04 -21.38 2.16
C THR A 19 8.56 -21.74 2.22
N PHE A 20 8.23 -23.04 2.36
CA PHE A 20 6.85 -23.50 2.50
C PHE A 20 6.16 -22.86 3.70
N VAL A 21 6.83 -22.82 4.87
CA VAL A 21 6.30 -22.20 6.08
C VAL A 21 6.06 -20.70 5.88
N LEU A 22 6.98 -19.98 5.23
CA LEU A 22 6.80 -18.55 4.93
C LEU A 22 5.60 -18.33 3.99
N LEU A 23 5.44 -19.16 2.95
CA LEU A 23 4.30 -19.07 2.04
C LEU A 23 2.98 -19.36 2.76
N ALA A 24 2.93 -20.43 3.55
CA ALA A 24 1.76 -20.79 4.34
C ALA A 24 1.42 -19.71 5.40
N THR A 25 2.44 -19.07 5.99
CA THR A 25 2.24 -17.98 6.96
C THR A 25 1.80 -16.70 6.26
N ALA A 26 2.34 -16.37 5.09
CA ALA A 26 1.89 -15.24 4.28
C ALA A 26 0.42 -15.39 3.89
N PHE A 27 0.02 -16.59 3.47
CA PHE A 27 -1.37 -16.93 3.19
C PHE A 27 -2.25 -16.75 4.44
N ALA A 28 -1.80 -17.28 5.59
CA ALA A 28 -2.49 -17.16 6.87
C ALA A 28 -2.75 -15.71 7.27
N ILE A 29 -1.73 -14.86 7.22
CA ILE A 29 -1.84 -13.44 7.56
C ILE A 29 -2.82 -12.74 6.61
N LEU A 30 -2.77 -13.04 5.31
CA LEU A 30 -3.71 -12.46 4.35
C LEU A 30 -5.14 -12.96 4.54
N THR A 31 -5.36 -14.16 5.09
CA THR A 31 -6.74 -14.63 5.38
C THR A 31 -7.48 -13.66 6.32
N ILE A 32 -6.78 -12.94 7.20
CA ILE A 32 -7.38 -11.94 8.12
C ILE A 32 -8.14 -10.85 7.35
N VAL A 33 -7.69 -10.52 6.14
CA VAL A 33 -8.26 -9.49 5.27
C VAL A 33 -8.86 -10.08 4.00
N SER A 34 -9.15 -11.38 4.00
CA SER A 34 -9.83 -12.01 2.87
C SER A 34 -11.29 -11.58 2.81
N PRO A 35 -11.91 -11.51 1.61
CA PRO A 35 -13.26 -11.00 1.44
C PRO A 35 -14.35 -11.66 2.30
N HIS A 36 -14.21 -12.93 2.71
CA HIS A 36 -15.19 -13.59 3.58
C HIS A 36 -14.98 -13.31 5.07
N VAL A 37 -13.76 -13.00 5.49
CA VAL A 37 -13.44 -12.65 6.89
C VAL A 37 -13.63 -11.16 7.14
N PHE A 38 -13.27 -10.37 6.13
CA PHE A 38 -13.32 -8.92 6.16
C PHE A 38 -14.16 -8.42 4.97
N PRO A 39 -15.50 -8.61 5.03
CA PRO A 39 -16.41 -8.31 3.92
C PRO A 39 -16.59 -6.81 3.65
N LYS A 40 -16.11 -5.96 4.56
CA LYS A 40 -16.11 -4.50 4.45
C LYS A 40 -14.66 -3.97 4.40
N PRO A 41 -13.97 -4.07 3.25
CA PRO A 41 -12.72 -3.37 2.98
C PRO A 41 -12.70 -1.92 3.46
N ASP A 42 -11.50 -1.41 3.68
CA ASP A 42 -11.31 -0.01 4.05
C ASP A 42 -11.75 0.94 2.91
N THR A 43 -12.10 2.18 3.24
CA THR A 43 -12.72 3.14 2.30
C THR A 43 -11.89 3.31 1.02
N ASP A 44 -10.57 3.42 1.14
CA ASP A 44 -9.64 3.55 0.00
C ASP A 44 -9.74 2.36 -0.97
N GLN A 45 -10.00 1.14 -0.50
CA GLN A 45 -10.07 -0.04 -1.37
C GLN A 45 -11.32 -0.01 -2.27
N TYR A 46 -12.44 0.51 -1.75
CA TYR A 46 -13.63 0.72 -2.57
C TYR A 46 -13.42 1.79 -3.63
N VAL A 47 -12.65 2.84 -3.32
CA VAL A 47 -12.23 3.83 -4.32
C VAL A 47 -11.41 3.15 -5.41
N TYR A 48 -10.40 2.35 -5.04
CA TYR A 48 -9.55 1.66 -6.02
C TYR A 48 -10.35 0.68 -6.87
N GLN A 49 -11.24 -0.09 -6.24
CA GLN A 49 -12.12 -1.04 -6.92
C GLN A 49 -13.07 -0.33 -7.89
N TYR A 50 -13.75 0.72 -7.44
CA TYR A 50 -14.68 1.48 -8.26
C TYR A 50 -13.98 2.07 -9.48
N ILE A 51 -12.86 2.78 -9.27
CA ILE A 51 -12.09 3.37 -10.37
C ILE A 51 -11.62 2.30 -11.34
N SER A 52 -11.18 1.14 -10.85
CA SER A 52 -10.74 0.03 -11.69
C SER A 52 -11.87 -0.58 -12.51
N GLN A 53 -13.09 -0.69 -11.95
CA GLN A 53 -14.28 -1.12 -12.69
C GLN A 53 -14.60 -0.15 -13.82
N GLN A 54 -14.57 1.15 -13.54
CA GLN A 54 -14.82 2.18 -14.55
C GLN A 54 -13.71 2.24 -15.61
N MET A 55 -12.44 2.04 -15.23
CA MET A 55 -11.34 1.89 -16.19
C MET A 55 -11.54 0.72 -17.14
N LEU A 56 -12.04 -0.41 -16.65
CA LEU A 56 -12.39 -1.57 -17.50
C LEU A 56 -13.58 -1.27 -18.42
N ALA A 57 -14.44 -0.32 -18.05
CA ALA A 57 -15.54 0.18 -18.87
C ALA A 57 -15.13 1.28 -19.87
N GLY A 58 -13.88 1.75 -19.83
CA GLY A 58 -13.32 2.74 -20.77
C GLY A 58 -13.10 4.13 -20.19
N GLU A 59 -13.45 4.35 -18.92
CA GLU A 59 -13.20 5.62 -18.24
C GLU A 59 -11.71 5.82 -17.93
N ILE A 60 -11.28 7.08 -17.89
CA ILE A 60 -9.89 7.46 -17.67
C ILE A 60 -9.73 8.08 -16.28
N PRO A 61 -8.85 7.55 -15.41
CA PRO A 61 -8.55 8.14 -14.11
C PRO A 61 -8.15 9.61 -14.25
N TYR A 62 -8.47 10.39 -13.23
CA TYR A 62 -8.25 11.84 -13.11
C TYR A 62 -9.17 12.67 -13.99
N ARG A 63 -9.25 12.36 -15.29
CA ARG A 63 -10.14 13.05 -16.24
C ARG A 63 -11.60 12.76 -15.92
N ASP A 64 -11.96 11.48 -15.83
CA ASP A 64 -13.35 11.04 -15.63
C ASP A 64 -13.58 10.55 -14.20
N LEU A 65 -12.51 10.29 -13.44
CA LEU A 65 -12.58 9.71 -12.09
C LEU A 65 -11.54 10.36 -11.17
N TRP A 66 -11.96 11.26 -10.30
CA TRP A 66 -11.11 11.96 -9.37
C TRP A 66 -10.65 11.02 -8.24
N ASP A 67 -9.33 10.83 -8.12
CA ASP A 67 -8.68 10.29 -6.92
C ASP A 67 -7.18 10.62 -6.92
N HIS A 68 -6.59 10.75 -5.74
CA HIS A 68 -5.27 11.31 -5.51
C HIS A 68 -4.15 10.25 -5.42
N LYS A 69 -4.41 8.99 -5.82
CA LYS A 69 -3.37 7.96 -5.92
C LYS A 69 -2.80 7.87 -7.33
N GLY A 70 -1.63 7.24 -7.45
CA GLY A 70 -1.03 7.01 -8.75
C GLY A 70 -1.70 5.85 -9.51
N VAL A 71 -1.60 5.87 -10.84
CA VAL A 71 -2.29 4.94 -11.76
C VAL A 71 -2.03 3.46 -11.45
N LEU A 72 -0.87 3.11 -10.89
CA LEU A 72 -0.50 1.70 -10.72
C LEU A 72 -1.43 0.97 -9.75
N ILE A 73 -2.01 1.64 -8.76
CA ILE A 73 -2.93 0.97 -7.83
C ILE A 73 -4.21 0.52 -8.55
N TYR A 74 -4.75 1.35 -9.45
CA TYR A 74 -5.94 1.00 -10.22
C TYR A 74 -5.64 -0.10 -11.24
N LEU A 75 -4.45 -0.11 -11.85
CA LEU A 75 -4.04 -1.20 -12.74
C LEU A 75 -3.93 -2.54 -12.00
N LEU A 76 -3.42 -2.54 -10.76
CA LEU A 76 -3.35 -3.75 -9.93
C LEU A 76 -4.75 -4.23 -9.53
N TYR A 77 -5.66 -3.32 -9.18
CA TYR A 77 -7.04 -3.67 -8.88
C TYR A 77 -7.77 -4.18 -10.12
N ALA A 78 -7.64 -3.52 -11.27
CA ALA A 78 -8.20 -3.97 -12.55
C ALA A 78 -7.72 -5.39 -12.90
N LEU A 79 -6.42 -5.67 -12.75
CA LEU A 79 -5.88 -7.01 -12.94
C LEU A 79 -6.51 -8.03 -11.97
N GLY A 80 -6.71 -7.65 -10.70
CA GLY A 80 -7.41 -8.46 -9.73
C GLY A 80 -8.86 -8.74 -10.16
N LEU A 81 -9.61 -7.72 -10.55
CA LEU A 81 -11.00 -7.86 -10.98
C LEU A 81 -11.17 -8.79 -12.20
N LEU A 82 -10.17 -8.85 -13.09
CA LEU A 82 -10.14 -9.81 -14.21
C LEU A 82 -9.94 -11.27 -13.76
N ILE A 83 -9.35 -11.50 -12.59
CA ILE A 83 -9.20 -12.85 -12.01
C ILE A 83 -10.51 -13.26 -11.31
N ASP A 84 -10.99 -12.41 -10.40
CA ASP A 84 -12.26 -12.57 -9.69
C ASP A 84 -12.66 -11.22 -9.07
N VAL A 85 -13.94 -10.86 -9.17
CA VAL A 85 -14.47 -9.57 -8.71
C VAL A 85 -14.30 -9.35 -7.22
N ASN A 86 -14.28 -10.44 -6.42
CA ASN A 86 -14.20 -10.37 -4.97
C ASN A 86 -12.80 -10.75 -4.46
N TYR A 87 -12.24 -11.85 -4.96
CA TYR A 87 -11.01 -12.47 -4.44
C TYR A 87 -9.76 -12.13 -5.25
N GLY A 88 -9.90 -11.60 -6.47
CA GLY A 88 -8.77 -11.50 -7.39
C GLY A 88 -7.68 -10.53 -6.92
N VAL A 89 -8.05 -9.40 -6.32
CA VAL A 89 -7.07 -8.45 -5.73
C VAL A 89 -6.36 -9.08 -4.53
N TRP A 90 -7.09 -9.82 -3.70
CA TRP A 90 -6.53 -10.54 -2.55
C TRP A 90 -5.56 -11.65 -2.99
N LEU A 91 -5.88 -12.41 -4.04
CA LEU A 91 -5.00 -13.41 -4.64
C LEU A 91 -3.74 -12.77 -5.23
N LEU A 92 -3.89 -11.65 -5.95
CA LEU A 92 -2.76 -10.88 -6.45
C LEU A 92 -1.86 -10.41 -5.30
N GLY A 93 -2.47 -9.92 -4.23
CA GLY A 93 -1.77 -9.51 -3.01
C GLY A 93 -0.97 -10.66 -2.38
N TYR A 94 -1.49 -11.89 -2.39
CA TYR A 94 -0.74 -13.06 -1.95
C TYR A 94 0.52 -13.30 -2.77
N PHE A 95 0.46 -13.20 -4.10
CA PHE A 95 1.66 -13.39 -4.93
C PHE A 95 2.71 -12.30 -4.71
N PHE A 96 2.29 -11.04 -4.55
CA PHE A 96 3.19 -9.95 -4.21
C PHE A 96 3.85 -10.15 -2.85
N LEU A 97 3.08 -10.53 -1.83
CA LEU A 97 3.61 -10.80 -0.49
C LEU A 97 4.53 -12.03 -0.48
N ALA A 98 4.14 -13.12 -1.15
CA ALA A 98 4.94 -14.34 -1.29
C ALA A 98 6.28 -14.05 -1.95
N GLY A 99 6.29 -13.32 -3.07
CA GLY A 99 7.52 -12.89 -3.76
C GLY A 99 8.39 -11.99 -2.88
N THR A 100 7.76 -11.05 -2.18
CA THR A 100 8.45 -10.14 -1.25
C THR A 100 9.11 -10.89 -0.10
N ILE A 101 8.39 -11.76 0.59
CA ILE A 101 8.89 -12.40 1.80
C ILE A 101 9.93 -13.49 1.50
N THR A 102 9.72 -14.26 0.43
CA THR A 102 10.71 -15.26 0.00
C THR A 102 11.96 -14.60 -0.57
N GLY A 103 11.80 -13.53 -1.34
CA GLY A 103 12.91 -12.72 -1.84
C GLY A 103 13.72 -12.10 -0.69
N PHE A 104 13.06 -11.58 0.35
CA PHE A 104 13.73 -11.10 1.56
C PHE A 104 14.52 -12.23 2.25
N TYR A 105 13.88 -13.39 2.47
CA TYR A 105 14.52 -14.56 3.07
C TYR A 105 15.79 -14.99 2.31
N PHE A 106 15.73 -15.08 0.98
CA PHE A 106 16.87 -15.48 0.16
C PHE A 106 17.96 -14.40 0.11
N LEU A 107 17.58 -13.12 0.02
CA LEU A 107 18.51 -12.00 0.03
C LEU A 107 19.35 -12.01 1.33
N PHE A 108 18.68 -12.05 2.48
CA PHE A 108 19.37 -12.02 3.77
C PHE A 108 20.12 -13.32 4.08
N THR A 109 19.67 -14.44 3.54
CA THR A 109 20.43 -15.69 3.56
C THR A 109 21.72 -15.56 2.76
N ASP A 110 21.71 -14.91 1.60
CA ASP A 110 22.94 -14.68 0.82
C ASP A 110 23.89 -13.69 1.50
N ILE A 111 23.34 -12.61 2.09
CA ILE A 111 24.12 -11.57 2.77
C ILE A 111 24.82 -12.16 4.00
N PHE A 112 24.08 -12.79 4.92
CA PHE A 112 24.64 -13.21 6.22
C PHE A 112 25.08 -14.67 6.28
N LYS A 113 24.78 -15.47 5.25
CA LYS A 113 25.00 -16.92 5.24
C LYS A 113 24.36 -17.62 6.45
N ASN A 114 23.25 -17.06 6.93
CA ASN A 114 22.52 -17.55 8.09
C ASN A 114 21.02 -17.62 7.75
N ARG A 115 20.57 -18.83 7.42
CA ARG A 115 19.16 -19.10 7.07
C ARG A 115 18.23 -18.90 8.23
N THR A 116 18.64 -19.31 9.43
CA THR A 116 17.78 -19.22 10.62
C THR A 116 17.48 -17.77 10.99
N VAL A 117 18.49 -16.89 10.95
CA VAL A 117 18.29 -15.43 11.15
C VAL A 117 17.34 -14.87 10.09
N SER A 118 17.58 -15.20 8.82
CA SER A 118 16.77 -14.68 7.70
C SER A 118 15.33 -15.17 7.77
N PHE A 119 15.11 -16.44 8.13
CA PHE A 119 13.79 -17.03 8.32
C PHE A 119 13.04 -16.36 9.47
N PHE A 120 13.69 -16.25 10.63
CA PHE A 120 13.10 -15.59 11.79
C PHE A 120 12.73 -14.13 11.51
N SER A 121 13.63 -13.35 10.90
CA SER A 121 13.30 -11.97 10.52
C SER A 121 12.15 -11.88 9.53
N SER A 122 12.04 -12.83 8.59
CA SER A 122 10.91 -12.91 7.66
C SER A 122 9.59 -13.20 8.40
N LEU A 123 9.59 -14.11 9.36
CA LEU A 123 8.42 -14.35 10.20
C LEU A 123 8.03 -13.13 11.03
N VAL A 124 9.00 -12.39 11.56
CA VAL A 124 8.74 -11.14 12.29
C VAL A 124 8.13 -10.08 11.37
N ILE A 125 8.57 -9.96 10.11
CA ILE A 125 7.92 -9.10 9.11
C ILE A 125 6.46 -9.48 8.91
N LEU A 126 6.17 -10.77 8.69
CA LEU A 126 4.78 -11.25 8.50
C LEU A 126 3.91 -11.03 9.74
N TRP A 127 4.47 -11.25 10.92
CA TRP A 127 3.78 -11.00 12.19
C TRP A 127 3.34 -9.54 12.31
N TYR A 128 4.28 -8.62 12.11
CA TYR A 128 4.00 -7.19 12.21
C TYR A 128 3.14 -6.68 11.04
N LEU A 129 3.25 -7.29 9.85
CA LEU A 129 2.33 -7.00 8.75
C LEU A 129 0.88 -7.25 9.18
N GLY A 130 0.58 -8.36 9.85
CA GLY A 130 -0.76 -8.64 10.37
C GLY A 130 -1.26 -7.62 11.42
N VAL A 131 -0.38 -6.83 12.04
CA VAL A 131 -0.74 -5.76 12.99
C VAL A 131 -1.13 -4.47 12.28
N VAL A 132 -0.61 -4.22 11.08
CA VAL A 132 -0.77 -2.95 10.36
C VAL A 132 -1.44 -3.08 8.98
N LEU A 133 -2.01 -4.25 8.68
CA LEU A 133 -2.52 -4.57 7.34
C LEU A 133 -3.69 -3.69 6.91
N ASP A 134 -4.51 -3.17 7.85
CA ASP A 134 -5.57 -2.17 7.61
C ASP A 134 -6.49 -2.54 6.43
N GLY A 135 -7.05 -3.75 6.46
CA GLY A 135 -7.88 -4.27 5.37
C GLY A 135 -7.10 -4.81 4.16
N GLY A 136 -5.77 -4.64 4.08
CA GLY A 136 -4.92 -5.17 3.02
C GLY A 136 -4.94 -4.36 1.72
N ASN A 137 -4.24 -4.86 0.70
CA ASN A 137 -4.28 -4.33 -0.68
C ASN A 137 -4.05 -2.81 -0.81
N SER A 138 -3.33 -2.20 0.13
CA SER A 138 -2.98 -0.79 0.12
C SER A 138 -1.81 -0.51 -0.83
N VAL A 139 -1.55 0.76 -1.13
CA VAL A 139 -0.39 1.15 -1.95
C VAL A 139 0.93 0.73 -1.31
N GLU A 140 1.05 0.84 0.02
CA GLU A 140 2.23 0.49 0.80
C GLU A 140 2.46 -1.02 0.78
N PHE A 141 1.39 -1.80 0.87
CA PHE A 141 1.42 -3.26 0.77
C PHE A 141 2.02 -3.71 -0.58
N PHE A 142 1.52 -3.18 -1.70
CA PHE A 142 2.09 -3.50 -3.02
C PHE A 142 3.50 -2.94 -3.20
N ASN A 143 3.80 -1.78 -2.58
CA ASN A 143 5.13 -1.16 -2.66
C ASN A 143 6.22 -1.98 -1.97
N MET A 144 5.88 -2.86 -1.01
CA MET A 144 6.88 -3.76 -0.39
C MET A 144 7.68 -4.55 -1.43
N PHE A 145 7.07 -4.94 -2.54
CA PHE A 145 7.78 -5.65 -3.61
C PHE A 145 8.84 -4.75 -4.28
N SER A 146 8.50 -3.50 -4.59
CA SER A 146 9.45 -2.51 -5.13
C SER A 146 10.59 -2.21 -4.15
N GLN A 147 10.28 -2.11 -2.85
CA GLN A 147 11.31 -1.95 -1.82
C GLN A 147 12.28 -3.15 -1.78
N LEU A 148 11.77 -4.38 -1.85
CA LEU A 148 12.60 -5.57 -1.97
C LEU A 148 13.49 -5.52 -3.23
N LEU A 149 12.92 -5.15 -4.39
CA LEU A 149 13.69 -5.05 -5.64
C LEU A 149 14.85 -4.07 -5.51
N VAL A 150 14.65 -2.92 -4.85
CA VAL A 150 15.75 -1.97 -4.56
C VAL A 150 16.81 -2.60 -3.66
N MET A 151 16.42 -3.34 -2.62
CA MET A 151 17.38 -4.02 -1.73
C MET A 151 18.20 -5.08 -2.48
N VAL A 152 17.56 -5.90 -3.31
CA VAL A 152 18.21 -6.91 -4.15
C VAL A 152 19.15 -6.24 -5.15
N ALA A 153 18.69 -5.20 -5.84
CA ALA A 153 19.48 -4.44 -6.80
C ALA A 153 20.69 -3.79 -6.12
N CYS A 154 20.51 -3.20 -4.93
CA CYS A 154 21.58 -2.61 -4.14
C CYS A 154 22.65 -3.64 -3.78
N TRP A 155 22.24 -4.80 -3.26
CA TRP A 155 23.16 -5.89 -2.91
C TRP A 155 23.96 -6.39 -4.12
N LEU A 156 23.30 -6.56 -5.27
CA LEU A 156 23.96 -7.01 -6.49
C LEU A 156 24.85 -5.93 -7.11
N PHE A 157 24.47 -4.66 -7.01
CA PHE A 157 25.28 -3.52 -7.40
C PHE A 157 26.56 -3.45 -6.56
N ILE A 158 26.46 -3.57 -5.22
CA ILE A 158 27.63 -3.61 -4.33
C ILE A 158 28.62 -4.72 -4.73
N LYS A 159 28.11 -5.89 -5.14
CA LYS A 159 28.97 -7.04 -5.51
C LYS A 159 29.59 -6.96 -6.90
N LYS A 160 28.92 -6.29 -7.85
CA LYS A 160 29.24 -6.42 -9.28
C LYS A 160 29.41 -5.08 -10.01
N GLU A 161 28.96 -3.98 -9.40
CA GLU A 161 28.94 -2.62 -9.93
C GLU A 161 28.41 -2.49 -11.36
N LYS A 162 27.41 -3.31 -11.71
CA LYS A 162 26.81 -3.30 -13.06
C LYS A 162 25.69 -2.26 -13.17
N PRO A 163 25.62 -1.51 -14.28
CA PRO A 163 24.61 -0.47 -14.48
C PRO A 163 23.18 -1.01 -14.51
N PHE A 164 22.98 -2.25 -14.94
CA PHE A 164 21.67 -2.91 -14.93
C PHE A 164 20.98 -2.86 -13.55
N PHE A 165 21.73 -3.00 -12.46
CA PHE A 165 21.13 -2.93 -11.12
C PHE A 165 20.70 -1.51 -10.76
N VAL A 166 21.39 -0.49 -11.27
CA VAL A 166 20.99 0.91 -11.12
C VAL A 166 19.70 1.19 -11.92
N VAL A 167 19.59 0.65 -13.13
CA VAL A 167 18.35 0.70 -13.93
C VAL A 167 17.20 0.02 -13.18
N LEU A 168 17.44 -1.14 -12.55
CA LEU A 168 16.42 -1.83 -11.75
C LEU A 168 15.93 -0.98 -10.56
N VAL A 169 16.84 -0.26 -9.87
CA VAL A 169 16.41 0.71 -8.83
C VAL A 169 15.56 1.83 -9.43
N GLY A 170 15.91 2.32 -10.62
CA GLY A 170 15.10 3.30 -11.34
C GLY A 170 13.70 2.78 -11.66
N ILE A 171 13.58 1.55 -12.18
CA ILE A 171 12.29 0.89 -12.45
C ILE A 171 11.46 0.80 -11.17
N SER A 172 12.05 0.33 -10.07
CA SER A 172 11.38 0.27 -8.78
C SER A 172 10.93 1.65 -8.29
N ALA A 173 11.73 2.70 -8.49
CA ALA A 173 11.36 4.07 -8.16
C ALA A 173 10.13 4.54 -8.98
N GLY A 174 10.10 4.24 -10.29
CA GLY A 174 8.96 4.54 -11.16
C GLY A 174 7.69 3.83 -10.70
N LEU A 175 7.78 2.54 -10.37
CA LEU A 175 6.65 1.76 -9.83
C LEU A 175 6.15 2.32 -8.50
N SER A 176 7.06 2.62 -7.56
CA SER A 176 6.71 3.24 -6.28
C SER A 176 6.04 4.59 -6.47
N PHE A 177 6.56 5.43 -7.37
CA PHE A 177 6.00 6.74 -7.67
C PHE A 177 4.58 6.65 -8.23
N LEU A 178 4.34 5.69 -9.14
CA LEU A 178 3.01 5.44 -9.71
C LEU A 178 2.04 4.76 -8.73
N LEU A 179 2.48 4.31 -7.55
CA LEU A 179 1.58 3.96 -6.45
C LEU A 179 1.27 5.22 -5.63
N ARG A 180 2.33 5.86 -5.11
CA ARG A 180 2.25 7.14 -4.40
C ARG A 180 3.65 7.78 -4.35
N PRO A 181 3.81 9.09 -4.64
CA PRO A 181 5.14 9.71 -4.75
C PRO A 181 6.06 9.55 -3.53
N ASN A 182 5.55 9.52 -2.30
CA ASN A 182 6.35 9.38 -1.09
C ASN A 182 6.86 7.94 -0.83
N GLU A 183 6.43 6.96 -1.62
CA GLU A 183 6.85 5.56 -1.52
C GLU A 183 8.23 5.26 -2.16
N ILE A 184 8.87 6.26 -2.78
CA ILE A 184 10.20 6.15 -3.43
C ILE A 184 11.39 6.07 -2.45
N ALA A 185 11.13 5.97 -1.14
CA ALA A 185 12.13 6.13 -0.09
C ALA A 185 13.39 5.27 -0.26
N PHE A 186 13.24 3.99 -0.62
CA PHE A 186 14.37 3.09 -0.81
C PHE A 186 15.24 3.49 -2.01
N ALA A 187 14.64 4.00 -3.09
CA ALA A 187 15.38 4.47 -4.25
C ALA A 187 16.15 5.76 -3.96
N VAL A 188 15.54 6.69 -3.21
CA VAL A 188 16.23 7.89 -2.70
C VAL A 188 17.41 7.50 -1.81
N ALA A 189 17.20 6.55 -0.89
CA ALA A 189 18.25 6.03 -0.04
C ALA A 189 19.39 5.38 -0.83
N PHE A 190 19.09 4.62 -1.88
CA PHE A 190 20.08 4.04 -2.76
C PHE A 190 20.89 5.12 -3.48
N ALA A 191 20.24 6.14 -4.02
CA ALA A 191 20.91 7.24 -4.71
C ALA A 191 21.88 8.00 -3.77
N LEU A 192 21.44 8.30 -2.55
CA LEU A 192 22.28 8.97 -1.53
C LEU A 192 23.44 8.07 -1.08
N PHE A 193 23.17 6.79 -0.81
CA PHE A 193 24.19 5.81 -0.44
C PHE A 193 25.26 5.68 -1.53
N VAL A 194 24.87 5.47 -2.79
CA VAL A 194 25.82 5.31 -3.90
C VAL A 194 26.58 6.61 -4.16
N THR A 195 25.94 7.77 -3.99
CA THR A 195 26.61 9.07 -4.07
C THR A 195 27.72 9.18 -3.04
N GLY A 196 27.40 8.94 -1.77
CA GLY A 196 28.40 8.94 -0.69
C GLY A 196 29.52 7.93 -0.93
N MET A 197 29.17 6.70 -1.35
CA MET A 197 30.13 5.64 -1.63
C MET A 197 31.10 6.00 -2.76
N LYS A 198 30.61 6.54 -3.88
CA LYS A 198 31.46 6.90 -5.03
C LYS A 198 32.32 8.13 -4.75
N LEU A 199 31.79 9.14 -4.05
CA LEU A 199 32.59 10.30 -3.63
C LEU A 199 33.71 9.91 -2.67
N ALA A 200 33.42 9.06 -1.68
CA ALA A 200 34.42 8.56 -0.73
C ALA A 200 35.55 7.75 -1.40
N ARG A 201 35.29 7.17 -2.58
CA ARG A 201 36.28 6.46 -3.40
C ARG A 201 36.96 7.34 -4.46
N GLY A 202 36.64 8.63 -4.53
CA GLY A 202 37.16 9.54 -5.56
C GLY A 202 36.56 9.34 -6.95
N GLU A 203 35.47 8.59 -7.08
CA GLU A 203 34.84 8.20 -8.35
C GLU A 203 33.67 9.13 -8.74
N GLY A 204 33.73 10.42 -8.38
CA GLY A 204 32.63 11.37 -8.57
C GLY A 204 32.14 11.51 -10.03
N VAL A 205 33.05 11.31 -11.01
CA VAL A 205 32.71 11.33 -12.44
C VAL A 205 31.72 10.22 -12.82
N ALA A 206 31.73 9.09 -12.12
CA ALA A 206 30.81 7.97 -12.36
C ALA A 206 29.35 8.30 -11.98
N LEU A 207 29.12 9.32 -11.14
CA LEU A 207 27.78 9.70 -10.69
C LEU A 207 26.88 10.10 -11.85
N LYS A 208 27.41 10.81 -12.86
CA LYS A 208 26.63 11.18 -14.06
C LYS A 208 26.00 9.95 -14.72
N LYS A 209 26.78 8.87 -14.84
CA LYS A 209 26.28 7.60 -15.41
C LYS A 209 25.27 6.92 -14.49
N ILE A 210 25.51 6.93 -13.17
CA ILE A 210 24.57 6.35 -12.19
C ILE A 210 23.21 7.05 -12.26
N PHE A 211 23.19 8.38 -12.23
CA PHE A 211 21.95 9.15 -12.33
C PHE A 211 21.27 8.99 -13.69
N LEU A 212 22.04 8.88 -14.78
CA LEU A 212 21.49 8.54 -16.09
C LEU A 212 20.81 7.16 -16.06
N TYR A 213 21.43 6.13 -15.49
CA TYR A 213 20.82 4.80 -15.41
C TYR A 213 19.60 4.74 -14.47
N LEU A 214 19.61 5.50 -13.37
CA LEU A 214 18.43 5.67 -12.52
C LEU A 214 17.28 6.31 -13.32
N ALA A 215 17.57 7.40 -14.05
CA ALA A 215 16.59 8.09 -14.88
C ALA A 215 16.05 7.18 -15.98
N LEU A 216 16.92 6.43 -16.68
CA LEU A 216 16.49 5.46 -17.71
C LEU A 216 15.55 4.40 -17.12
N GLY A 217 15.84 3.88 -15.93
CA GLY A 217 14.96 2.93 -15.26
C GLY A 217 13.62 3.53 -14.87
N GLY A 218 13.62 4.73 -14.27
CA GLY A 218 12.38 5.42 -13.88
C GLY A 218 11.52 5.79 -15.09
N LEU A 219 12.14 6.34 -16.13
CA LEU A 219 11.47 6.70 -17.37
C LEU A 219 10.93 5.49 -18.13
N ALA A 220 11.54 4.31 -18.02
CA ALA A 220 11.00 3.09 -18.62
C ALA A 220 9.61 2.73 -18.08
N VAL A 221 9.29 3.15 -16.85
CA VAL A 221 7.96 2.96 -16.23
C VAL A 221 7.08 4.19 -16.41
N LEU A 222 7.64 5.39 -16.20
CA LEU A 222 6.87 6.64 -16.24
C LEU A 222 6.47 7.05 -17.66
N LEU A 223 7.33 6.88 -18.66
CA LEU A 223 7.03 7.34 -20.03
C LEU A 223 5.80 6.65 -20.63
N PRO A 224 5.63 5.31 -20.56
CA PRO A 224 4.40 4.69 -21.05
C PRO A 224 3.13 5.26 -20.39
N THR A 225 3.15 5.49 -19.07
CA THR A 225 2.01 6.07 -18.35
C THR A 225 1.77 7.52 -18.76
N ILE A 226 2.81 8.35 -18.87
CA ILE A 226 2.69 9.75 -19.31
C ILE A 226 2.13 9.83 -20.73
N ILE A 227 2.64 8.99 -21.64
CA ILE A 227 2.15 8.93 -23.03
C ILE A 227 0.68 8.53 -23.04
N TRP A 228 0.29 7.49 -22.29
CA TRP A 228 -1.11 7.06 -22.20
C TRP A 228 -2.03 8.14 -21.61
N LEU A 229 -1.61 8.82 -20.55
CA LEU A 229 -2.37 9.95 -19.97
C LEU A 229 -2.49 11.10 -20.96
N GLN A 230 -1.43 11.43 -21.68
CA GLN A 230 -1.45 12.50 -22.70
C GLN A 230 -2.37 12.16 -23.86
N MET A 231 -2.34 10.93 -24.36
CA MET A 231 -3.22 10.46 -25.45
C MET A 231 -4.70 10.50 -25.06
N ASN A 232 -5.00 10.39 -23.76
CA ASN A 232 -6.35 10.45 -23.22
C ASN A 232 -6.70 11.81 -22.61
N ALA A 233 -5.89 12.86 -22.83
CA ALA A 233 -6.11 14.20 -22.27
C ALA A 233 -6.21 14.26 -20.73
N ALA A 234 -5.66 13.28 -20.01
CA ALA A 234 -5.70 13.18 -18.55
C ALA A 234 -4.39 13.62 -17.86
N LEU A 235 -3.36 13.99 -18.63
CA LEU A 235 -2.06 14.36 -18.06
C LEU A 235 -2.14 15.62 -17.19
N GLY A 236 -2.94 16.62 -17.61
CA GLY A 236 -3.18 17.83 -16.83
C GLY A 236 -3.82 17.52 -15.48
N ASP A 237 -4.93 16.78 -15.50
CA ASP A 237 -5.64 16.34 -14.29
C ASP A 237 -4.75 15.47 -13.39
N PHE A 238 -3.90 14.61 -13.96
CA PHE A 238 -2.94 13.83 -13.18
C PHE A 238 -1.99 14.73 -12.37
N PHE A 239 -1.40 15.76 -12.97
CA PHE A 239 -0.52 16.67 -12.24
C PHE A 239 -1.29 17.47 -11.18
N GLU A 240 -2.49 17.90 -11.51
CA GLU A 240 -3.34 18.66 -10.61
C GLU A 240 -3.76 17.84 -9.38
N ILE A 241 -4.16 16.58 -9.59
CA ILE A 241 -4.72 15.73 -8.55
C ILE A 241 -3.61 14.94 -7.83
N VAL A 242 -2.70 14.29 -8.55
CA VAL A 242 -1.70 13.44 -7.89
C VAL A 242 -0.56 14.26 -7.29
N ILE A 243 -0.22 15.43 -7.86
CA ILE A 243 0.87 16.26 -7.35
C ILE A 243 0.35 17.46 -6.55
N ARG A 244 -0.43 18.38 -7.15
CA ARG A 244 -0.85 19.62 -6.47
C ARG A 244 -1.77 19.33 -5.28
N TYR A 245 -2.83 18.53 -5.45
CA TYR A 245 -3.72 18.18 -4.33
C TYR A 245 -2.97 17.52 -3.18
N ASN A 246 -2.11 16.53 -3.44
CA ASN A 246 -1.33 15.88 -2.38
C ASN A 246 -0.41 16.84 -1.62
N LEU A 247 0.17 17.85 -2.30
CA LEU A 247 0.97 18.90 -1.65
C LEU A 247 0.12 19.76 -0.71
N VAL A 248 -1.10 20.15 -1.13
CA VAL A 248 -2.05 20.91 -0.28
C VAL A 248 -2.54 20.04 0.88
N TYR A 249 -2.93 18.80 0.59
CA TYR A 249 -3.45 17.83 1.54
C TYR A 249 -2.45 17.51 2.66
N ALA A 250 -1.15 17.41 2.33
CA ALA A 250 -0.09 17.16 3.31
C ALA A 250 0.16 18.34 4.28
N GLN A 251 -0.35 19.54 3.97
CA GLN A 251 -0.20 20.73 4.84
C GLN A 251 -1.31 20.83 5.89
N VAL A 252 -2.45 20.15 5.69
CA VAL A 252 -3.61 20.22 6.58
C VAL A 252 -3.33 19.59 7.95
N GLN A 253 -2.54 18.52 7.99
CA GLN A 253 -2.29 17.73 9.20
C GLN A 253 -0.91 18.06 9.80
N THR A 254 -0.88 18.51 11.06
CA THR A 254 0.35 19.04 11.68
C THR A 254 0.99 18.12 12.72
N ASN A 255 0.27 17.14 13.28
CA ASN A 255 0.77 16.30 14.39
C ASN A 255 1.64 15.09 13.93
N LYS A 256 2.74 15.37 13.23
CA LYS A 256 3.68 14.32 12.75
C LYS A 256 4.37 13.57 13.89
N LEU A 257 4.63 14.24 15.02
CA LEU A 257 5.26 13.63 16.19
C LEU A 257 4.34 12.58 16.84
N GLY A 258 3.05 12.89 16.99
CA GLY A 258 2.07 11.92 17.51
C GLY A 258 1.96 10.68 16.63
N VAL A 259 1.99 10.86 15.29
CA VAL A 259 1.99 9.73 14.35
C VAL A 259 3.27 8.90 14.46
N LEU A 260 4.44 9.53 14.63
CA LEU A 260 5.69 8.81 14.86
C LEU A 260 5.64 7.98 16.15
N ILE A 261 5.11 8.53 17.24
CA ILE A 261 4.96 7.82 18.52
C ILE A 261 4.02 6.63 18.34
N LEU A 262 2.86 6.82 17.72
CA LEU A 262 1.91 5.76 17.41
C LEU A 262 2.56 4.63 16.58
N ALA A 263 3.35 5.00 15.58
CA ALA A 263 4.09 4.03 14.78
C ALA A 263 5.06 3.22 15.66
N ILE A 264 5.88 3.91 16.47
CA ILE A 264 6.83 3.26 17.39
C ILE A 264 6.11 2.33 18.36
N GLU A 265 4.97 2.73 18.92
CA GLU A 265 4.17 1.88 19.83
C GLU A 265 3.72 0.59 19.14
N ARG A 266 3.27 0.67 17.88
CA ARG A 266 2.88 -0.50 17.08
C ARG A 266 4.03 -1.45 16.77
N PHE A 267 5.27 -0.96 16.74
CA PHE A 267 6.48 -1.76 16.47
C PHE A 267 7.44 -1.85 17.66
N LEU A 268 7.05 -1.51 18.89
CA LEU A 268 7.98 -1.11 19.96
C LEU A 268 9.20 -2.03 20.09
N GLY A 269 8.98 -3.35 20.22
CA GLY A 269 10.06 -4.33 20.34
C GLY A 269 10.95 -4.38 19.09
N LEU A 270 10.36 -4.41 17.89
CA LEU A 270 11.10 -4.42 16.64
C LEU A 270 11.84 -3.10 16.39
N PHE A 271 11.23 -1.97 16.72
CA PHE A 271 11.81 -0.64 16.56
C PHE A 271 13.03 -0.46 17.46
N ILE A 272 12.96 -0.86 18.74
CA ILE A 272 14.11 -0.80 19.67
C ILE A 272 15.28 -1.63 19.13
N VAL A 273 15.03 -2.84 18.64
CA VAL A 273 16.08 -3.70 18.08
C VAL A 273 16.66 -3.09 16.81
N ALA A 274 15.81 -2.59 15.91
CA ALA A 274 16.24 -1.96 14.67
C ALA A 274 17.06 -0.68 14.93
N LEU A 275 16.61 0.18 15.86
CA LEU A 275 17.31 1.39 16.27
C LEU A 275 18.67 1.04 16.90
N SER A 276 18.72 0.01 17.74
CA SER A 276 19.97 -0.47 18.35
C SER A 276 20.95 -0.97 17.28
N ALA A 277 20.45 -1.69 16.27
CA ALA A 277 21.25 -2.14 15.14
C ALA A 277 21.77 -0.95 14.32
N TRP A 278 20.92 0.04 14.06
CA TRP A 278 21.25 1.26 13.33
C TRP A 278 22.33 2.09 14.04
N ILE A 279 22.16 2.33 15.35
CA ILE A 279 23.18 3.00 16.19
C ILE A 279 24.49 2.21 16.16
N TRP A 280 24.43 0.88 16.24
CA TRP A 280 25.62 0.03 16.18
C TRP A 280 26.37 0.14 14.84
N VAL A 281 25.65 0.18 13.71
CA VAL A 281 26.27 0.38 12.38
C VAL A 281 27.07 1.68 12.33
N ILE A 282 26.51 2.76 12.86
CA ILE A 282 27.14 4.09 12.88
C ILE A 282 28.32 4.10 13.85
N TRP A 283 28.10 3.67 15.09
CA TRP A 283 29.12 3.72 16.15
C TRP A 283 30.33 2.83 15.83
N GLN A 284 30.09 1.64 15.29
CA GLN A 284 31.15 0.66 15.02
C GLN A 284 31.63 0.68 13.58
N HIS A 285 31.33 1.72 12.78
CA HIS A 285 31.54 1.71 11.33
C HIS A 285 32.96 1.29 10.89
N LYS A 286 34.02 1.65 11.66
CA LYS A 286 35.42 1.24 11.42
C LYS A 286 35.73 -0.19 11.87
N ASN A 287 35.09 -0.65 12.95
CA ASN A 287 35.41 -1.90 13.66
C ASN A 287 34.42 -3.04 13.38
N LEU A 288 33.41 -2.84 12.53
CA LEU A 288 32.48 -3.90 12.13
C LEU A 288 33.26 -5.12 11.61
N LYS A 289 33.12 -6.27 12.27
CA LYS A 289 33.75 -7.53 11.87
C LYS A 289 32.92 -8.22 10.79
N MET A 290 32.87 -7.64 9.60
CA MET A 290 32.06 -8.10 8.46
C MET A 290 32.83 -7.97 7.14
N GLY A 291 32.42 -8.73 6.13
CA GLY A 291 32.96 -8.59 4.78
C GLY A 291 32.61 -7.22 4.18
N ARG A 292 33.44 -6.73 3.25
CA ARG A 292 33.27 -5.40 2.62
C ARG A 292 31.85 -5.18 2.09
N HIS A 293 31.32 -6.11 1.30
CA HIS A 293 29.98 -5.98 0.72
C HIS A 293 28.88 -5.89 1.79
N GLN A 294 29.01 -6.65 2.88
CA GLN A 294 28.04 -6.61 3.98
C GLN A 294 28.07 -5.26 4.71
N LYS A 295 29.27 -4.69 4.91
CA LYS A 295 29.43 -3.34 5.49
C LYS A 295 28.79 -2.27 4.61
N GLU A 296 29.05 -2.31 3.31
CA GLU A 296 28.47 -1.37 2.35
C GLU A 296 26.94 -1.49 2.32
N PHE A 297 26.40 -2.71 2.38
CA PHE A 297 24.96 -2.90 2.48
C PHE A 297 24.41 -2.38 3.82
N ALA A 298 25.13 -2.54 4.93
CA ALA A 298 24.74 -1.96 6.22
C ALA A 298 24.69 -0.43 6.18
N TYR A 299 25.61 0.23 5.45
CA TYR A 299 25.56 1.67 5.25
C TYR A 299 24.36 2.09 4.40
N PHE A 300 23.98 1.31 3.38
CA PHE A 300 22.73 1.52 2.68
C PHE A 300 21.52 1.45 3.64
N LEU A 301 21.44 0.44 4.51
CA LEU A 301 20.37 0.36 5.51
C LEU A 301 20.40 1.55 6.50
N ALA A 302 21.60 2.02 6.87
CA ALA A 302 21.74 3.18 7.75
C ALA A 302 21.21 4.47 7.12
N VAL A 303 21.33 4.63 5.79
CA VAL A 303 20.75 5.74 5.03
C VAL A 303 19.25 5.53 4.81
N ALA A 304 18.82 4.30 4.49
CA ALA A 304 17.42 3.98 4.20
C ALA A 304 16.49 4.16 5.40
N PHE A 305 16.93 3.78 6.60
CA PHE A 305 16.11 3.85 7.81
C PHE A 305 15.50 5.23 8.10
N PRO A 306 16.28 6.32 8.26
CA PRO A 306 15.70 7.64 8.51
C PRO A 306 14.88 8.17 7.33
N ILE A 307 15.25 7.85 6.09
CA ILE A 307 14.53 8.32 4.89
C ILE A 307 13.15 7.67 4.79
N THR A 308 13.05 6.37 5.03
CA THR A 308 11.79 5.63 5.03
C THR A 308 10.85 6.16 6.10
N ILE A 309 11.35 6.39 7.33
CA ILE A 309 10.55 7.00 8.40
C ILE A 309 10.09 8.40 8.02
N TYR A 310 11.00 9.24 7.51
CA TYR A 310 10.66 10.62 7.17
C TYR A 310 9.59 10.70 6.08
N LEU A 311 9.75 9.95 4.98
CA LEU A 311 8.83 10.02 3.83
C LEU A 311 7.46 9.40 4.12
N SER A 312 7.37 8.37 4.96
CA SER A 312 6.07 7.81 5.36
C SER A 312 5.27 8.77 6.25
N LEU A 313 5.94 9.66 6.98
CA LEU A 313 5.31 10.61 7.90
C LEU A 313 4.91 11.94 7.23
N LEU A 314 5.14 12.11 5.92
CA LEU A 314 4.88 13.38 5.23
C LEU A 314 3.43 13.84 5.33
N SER A 315 2.48 12.91 5.26
CA SER A 315 1.04 13.17 5.38
C SER A 315 0.61 13.56 6.79
N GLY A 316 1.38 13.18 7.82
CA GLY A 316 1.01 13.36 9.23
C GLY A 316 -0.24 12.60 9.68
N ARG A 317 -0.73 11.63 8.91
CA ARG A 317 -1.96 10.88 9.22
C ARG A 317 -1.69 9.54 9.91
N PRO A 318 -2.49 9.16 10.93
CA PRO A 318 -2.25 7.99 11.76
C PRO A 318 -2.81 6.67 11.18
N TYR A 319 -2.87 6.52 9.86
CA TYR A 319 -3.38 5.28 9.25
C TYR A 319 -2.41 4.12 9.49
N SER A 320 -2.93 2.95 9.86
CA SER A 320 -2.10 1.80 10.22
C SER A 320 -1.25 1.36 9.02
N HIS A 321 -1.86 1.30 7.84
CA HIS A 321 -1.21 0.82 6.62
C HIS A 321 -0.02 1.68 6.17
N TYR A 322 0.08 2.96 6.57
CA TYR A 322 1.24 3.81 6.24
C TYR A 322 2.54 3.27 6.82
N PHE A 323 2.45 2.49 7.90
CA PHE A 323 3.63 1.91 8.53
C PHE A 323 4.06 0.58 7.92
N ILE A 324 3.31 0.02 6.96
CA ILE A 324 3.74 -1.15 6.17
C ILE A 324 5.09 -0.86 5.49
N SER A 325 5.30 0.38 5.04
CA SER A 325 6.54 0.83 4.40
C SER A 325 7.78 0.70 5.30
N TRP A 326 7.62 0.50 6.62
CA TRP A 326 8.73 0.31 7.56
C TRP A 326 9.17 -1.14 7.69
N LEU A 327 8.32 -2.10 7.33
CA LEU A 327 8.51 -3.51 7.68
C LEU A 327 9.81 -4.08 7.12
N LEU A 328 10.14 -3.81 5.86
CA LEU A 328 11.36 -4.33 5.25
C LEU A 328 12.62 -3.72 5.82
N ILE A 329 12.62 -2.42 6.14
CA ILE A 329 13.81 -1.77 6.72
C ILE A 329 14.02 -2.18 8.18
N LEU A 330 12.94 -2.31 8.96
CA LEU A 330 12.99 -2.82 10.33
C LEU A 330 13.42 -4.29 10.36
N GLY A 331 12.86 -5.12 9.47
CA GLY A 331 13.24 -6.52 9.33
C GLY A 331 14.70 -6.70 8.89
N ALA A 332 15.19 -5.83 7.99
CA ALA A 332 16.59 -5.82 7.57
C ALA A 332 17.55 -5.51 8.72
N LEU A 333 17.23 -4.49 9.52
CA LEU A 333 18.01 -4.11 10.70
C LEU A 333 17.93 -5.17 11.79
N LEU A 334 16.79 -5.85 11.95
CA LEU A 334 16.67 -7.03 12.80
C LEU A 334 17.59 -8.17 12.33
N SER A 335 17.59 -8.50 11.03
CA SER A 335 18.51 -9.50 10.47
C SER A 335 19.97 -9.12 10.72
N PHE A 336 20.32 -7.85 10.56
CA PHE A 336 21.65 -7.34 10.86
C PHE A 336 22.00 -7.51 12.34
N PHE A 337 21.12 -7.09 13.25
CA PHE A 337 21.28 -7.26 14.70
C PHE A 337 21.52 -8.73 15.06
N LEU A 338 20.62 -9.62 14.64
CA LEU A 338 20.71 -11.03 14.97
C LEU A 338 21.96 -11.69 14.39
N SER A 339 22.39 -11.29 13.19
CA SER A 339 23.61 -11.83 12.57
C SER A 339 24.89 -11.50 13.38
N ILE A 340 24.89 -10.38 14.10
CA ILE A 340 26.02 -9.93 14.92
C ILE A 340 25.94 -10.47 16.34
N PHE A 341 24.77 -10.37 16.97
CA PHE A 341 24.63 -10.57 18.41
C PHE A 341 24.26 -12.00 18.80
N VAL A 342 23.50 -12.75 17.98
CA VAL A 342 23.16 -14.14 18.31
C VAL A 342 24.42 -15.01 18.46
N PRO A 343 25.41 -14.97 17.54
CA PRO A 343 26.64 -15.76 17.71
C PRO A 343 27.45 -15.37 18.95
N LYS A 344 27.37 -14.11 19.38
CA LYS A 344 28.06 -13.61 20.58
C LYS A 344 27.35 -14.02 21.86
N LEU A 345 26.02 -14.06 21.89
CA LEU A 345 25.27 -14.48 23.08
C LEU A 345 25.41 -15.98 23.33
N THR A 346 25.63 -16.76 22.28
CA THR A 346 25.76 -18.22 22.37
C THR A 346 27.21 -18.67 22.27
N GLU A 347 28.16 -17.94 22.87
CA GLU A 347 29.64 -18.03 22.73
C GLU A 347 30.22 -19.45 22.56
N ARG A 348 29.52 -20.48 23.05
CA ARG A 348 29.93 -21.89 23.06
C ARG A 348 29.31 -22.78 21.98
N ASN A 349 28.16 -22.43 21.37
CA ASN A 349 27.47 -23.32 20.42
C ASN A 349 26.51 -22.58 19.47
N ARG A 350 26.90 -22.43 18.18
CA ARG A 350 26.04 -21.86 17.13
C ARG A 350 24.68 -22.57 17.00
N LYS A 351 24.60 -23.87 17.34
CA LYS A 351 23.34 -24.62 17.31
C LYS A 351 22.33 -24.13 18.35
N THR A 352 22.80 -23.63 19.50
CA THR A 352 21.92 -23.09 20.56
C THR A 352 21.21 -21.81 20.08
N GLY A 353 21.93 -20.91 19.39
CA GLY A 353 21.34 -19.69 18.84
C GLY A 353 20.29 -19.99 17.77
N SER A 354 20.60 -20.92 16.87
CA SER A 354 19.62 -21.38 15.88
C SER A 354 18.41 -22.05 16.54
N PHE A 355 18.61 -22.88 17.56
CA PHE A 355 17.51 -23.52 18.30
C PHE A 355 16.57 -22.49 18.93
N LEU A 356 17.11 -21.47 19.62
CA LEU A 356 16.29 -20.39 20.20
C LEU A 356 15.47 -19.65 19.15
N LEU A 357 16.08 -19.32 18.00
CA LEU A 357 15.36 -18.65 16.91
C LEU A 357 14.28 -19.54 16.30
N TYR A 358 14.50 -20.84 16.15
CA TYR A 358 13.46 -21.76 15.70
C TYR A 358 12.35 -21.94 16.75
N LEU A 359 12.69 -21.96 18.05
CA LEU A 359 11.71 -21.98 19.13
C LEU A 359 10.82 -20.74 19.11
N LEU A 360 11.42 -19.55 19.03
CA LEU A 360 10.69 -18.29 18.89
C LEU A 360 9.86 -18.24 17.61
N SER A 361 10.40 -18.78 16.51
CA SER A 361 9.64 -18.95 15.25
C SER A 361 8.41 -19.82 15.49
N GLY A 362 8.55 -20.96 16.18
CA GLY A 362 7.45 -21.85 16.53
C GLY A 362 6.38 -21.14 17.36
N ILE A 363 6.77 -20.32 18.33
CA ILE A 363 5.83 -19.52 19.14
C ILE A 363 5.08 -18.51 18.26
N LEU A 364 5.79 -17.77 17.40
CA LEU A 364 5.15 -16.82 16.48
C LEU A 364 4.16 -17.51 15.54
N LEU A 365 4.53 -18.67 15.01
CA LEU A 365 3.63 -19.47 14.16
C LEU A 365 2.40 -19.91 14.94
N VAL A 366 2.55 -20.45 16.15
CA VAL A 366 1.41 -20.85 16.99
C VAL A 366 0.46 -19.66 17.20
N ILE A 367 0.97 -18.47 17.54
CA ILE A 367 0.13 -17.30 17.76
C ILE A 367 -0.52 -16.81 16.45
N ALA A 368 0.23 -16.80 15.34
CA ALA A 368 -0.30 -16.42 14.04
C ALA A 368 -1.43 -17.36 13.58
N TYR A 369 -1.24 -18.67 13.71
CA TYR A 369 -2.22 -19.67 13.30
C TYR A 369 -3.44 -19.71 14.23
N THR A 370 -3.27 -19.50 15.54
CA THR A 370 -4.44 -19.43 16.45
C THR A 370 -5.32 -18.23 16.19
N ARG A 371 -4.74 -17.08 15.78
CA ARG A 371 -5.52 -15.89 15.39
C ARG A 371 -6.39 -16.11 14.15
N VAL A 372 -6.00 -16.99 13.25
CA VAL A 372 -6.69 -17.20 11.97
C VAL A 372 -7.46 -18.51 11.88
N TRP A 373 -7.33 -19.39 12.89
CA TRP A 373 -7.92 -20.73 12.90
C TRP A 373 -9.42 -20.73 12.62
N GLY A 374 -10.17 -19.83 13.28
CA GLY A 374 -11.62 -19.72 13.10
C GLY A 374 -12.04 -19.32 11.68
N SER A 375 -11.18 -18.58 10.97
CA SER A 375 -11.42 -18.10 9.61
C SER A 375 -11.05 -19.11 8.52
N TRP A 376 -10.20 -20.08 8.85
CA TRP A 376 -9.68 -21.08 7.90
C TRP A 376 -10.66 -22.22 7.66
N THR A 377 -11.38 -22.67 8.69
CA THR A 377 -12.35 -23.76 8.59
C THR A 377 -13.40 -23.52 7.49
N PRO A 378 -14.14 -22.39 7.47
CA PRO A 378 -15.13 -22.14 6.42
C PRO A 378 -14.48 -21.98 5.03
N PHE A 379 -13.26 -21.42 4.97
CA PHE A 379 -12.53 -21.26 3.72
C PHE A 379 -12.14 -22.59 3.09
N ILE A 380 -11.49 -23.47 3.86
CA ILE A 380 -11.08 -24.79 3.41
C ILE A 380 -12.31 -25.65 3.11
N GLN A 381 -13.35 -25.57 3.95
CA GLN A 381 -14.59 -26.30 3.73
C GLN A 381 -15.21 -25.91 2.38
N SER A 382 -15.41 -24.62 2.11
CA SER A 382 -15.99 -24.15 0.83
C SER A 382 -15.17 -24.62 -0.38
N LEU A 383 -13.83 -24.57 -0.30
CA LEU A 383 -12.97 -25.07 -1.39
C LEU A 383 -13.12 -26.59 -1.61
N ILE A 384 -13.19 -27.39 -0.54
CA ILE A 384 -13.28 -28.85 -0.63
C ILE A 384 -14.68 -29.30 -1.06
N THR A 385 -15.72 -28.72 -0.46
CA THR A 385 -17.11 -29.19 -0.65
C THR A 385 -17.81 -28.54 -1.84
N GLU A 386 -17.50 -27.27 -2.13
CA GLU A 386 -18.18 -26.50 -3.17
C GLU A 386 -17.27 -26.19 -4.38
N GLY A 387 -15.95 -26.40 -4.27
CA GLY A 387 -15.01 -26.10 -5.35
C GLY A 387 -14.88 -24.60 -5.65
N ARG A 388 -15.29 -23.73 -4.73
CA ARG A 388 -15.28 -22.27 -4.88
C ARG A 388 -14.87 -21.57 -3.59
N PHE A 389 -14.57 -20.27 -3.68
CA PHE A 389 -14.33 -19.46 -2.49
C PHE A 389 -15.63 -19.26 -1.67
N PRO A 390 -15.52 -19.04 -0.34
CA PRO A 390 -16.68 -18.80 0.49
C PRO A 390 -17.53 -17.63 0.02
N SER A 391 -18.85 -17.73 0.21
CA SER A 391 -19.75 -16.61 0.01
C SER A 391 -19.45 -15.47 0.98
N ILE A 392 -19.58 -14.24 0.51
CA ILE A 392 -19.43 -13.04 1.33
C ILE A 392 -20.79 -12.73 1.96
N ALA A 393 -20.90 -12.83 3.28
CA ALA A 393 -22.11 -12.46 3.99
C ALA A 393 -22.26 -10.92 3.99
N ARG A 394 -23.26 -10.41 3.25
CA ARG A 394 -23.57 -8.97 3.14
C ARG A 394 -24.96 -8.60 3.66
N SER A 395 -25.81 -9.57 4.00
CA SER A 395 -27.27 -9.44 4.05
C SER A 395 -27.88 -9.01 5.40
N GLU A 396 -27.09 -8.89 6.47
CA GLU A 396 -27.62 -8.59 7.83
C GLU A 396 -27.39 -7.14 8.29
N GLU A 397 -26.85 -6.29 7.42
CA GLU A 397 -26.36 -4.95 7.79
C GLU A 397 -27.28 -3.83 7.25
N PRO A 398 -27.43 -2.70 7.98
CA PRO A 398 -28.22 -1.57 7.53
C PRO A 398 -27.86 -1.09 6.12
N GLU A 399 -26.59 -1.17 5.74
CA GLU A 399 -26.08 -0.76 4.43
C GLU A 399 -26.69 -1.59 3.29
N TYR A 400 -27.02 -2.87 3.54
CA TYR A 400 -27.68 -3.73 2.56
C TYR A 400 -29.08 -3.21 2.23
N PHE A 401 -29.82 -2.73 3.23
CA PHE A 401 -31.11 -2.09 3.00
C PHE A 401 -30.97 -0.84 2.13
N CYS A 402 -29.94 -0.02 2.37
CA CYS A 402 -29.66 1.15 1.53
C CYS A 402 -29.36 0.75 0.07
N VAL A 403 -28.51 -0.26 -0.14
CA VAL A 403 -28.18 -0.77 -1.48
C VAL A 403 -29.39 -1.35 -2.19
N GLU A 404 -30.19 -2.16 -1.52
CA GLU A 404 -31.44 -2.72 -2.07
C GLU A 404 -32.44 -1.61 -2.39
N TYR A 405 -32.56 -0.59 -1.53
CA TYR A 405 -33.39 0.57 -1.82
C TYR A 405 -32.92 1.26 -3.10
N ILE A 406 -31.62 1.54 -3.24
CA ILE A 406 -31.06 2.17 -4.46
C ILE A 406 -31.39 1.30 -5.67
N LYS A 407 -31.11 -0.01 -5.63
CA LYS A 407 -31.38 -0.94 -6.74
C LYS A 407 -32.86 -1.00 -7.14
N ASN A 408 -33.77 -0.96 -6.17
CA ASN A 408 -35.21 -1.03 -6.41
C ASN A 408 -35.82 0.30 -6.90
N ASN A 409 -35.12 1.42 -6.72
CA ASN A 409 -35.61 2.76 -7.06
C ASN A 409 -34.78 3.44 -8.17
N THR A 410 -33.90 2.69 -8.84
CA THR A 410 -33.08 3.19 -9.96
C THR A 410 -32.91 2.11 -11.04
N ASN A 411 -32.86 2.52 -12.29
CA ASN A 411 -32.45 1.67 -13.41
C ASN A 411 -30.94 1.48 -13.42
N ASN A 412 -30.45 0.51 -14.21
CA ASN A 412 -29.01 0.23 -14.31
C ASN A 412 -28.19 1.37 -14.92
N ASP A 413 -28.81 2.20 -15.76
CA ASP A 413 -28.17 3.35 -16.40
C ASP A 413 -28.29 4.64 -15.56
N ASP A 414 -29.07 4.60 -14.46
CA ASP A 414 -29.18 5.72 -13.55
C ASP A 414 -27.90 5.87 -12.72
N THR A 415 -27.63 7.10 -12.29
CA THR A 415 -26.42 7.43 -11.55
C THR A 415 -26.71 7.60 -10.06
N LEU A 416 -25.70 7.34 -9.24
CA LEU A 416 -25.71 7.55 -7.80
C LEU A 416 -24.53 8.44 -7.43
N TRP A 417 -24.80 9.57 -6.78
CA TRP A 417 -23.75 10.41 -6.24
C TRP A 417 -23.68 10.26 -4.71
N VAL A 418 -22.49 9.96 -4.18
CA VAL A 418 -22.28 9.79 -2.75
C VAL A 418 -21.66 11.06 -2.17
N TRP A 419 -22.41 11.72 -1.28
CA TRP A 419 -21.91 12.83 -0.48
C TRP A 419 -21.24 12.30 0.80
N GLY A 420 -19.92 12.35 0.79
CA GLY A 420 -19.01 11.72 1.76
C GLY A 420 -18.00 10.82 1.04
N ASN A 421 -17.34 9.92 1.75
CA ASN A 421 -16.42 8.93 1.17
C ASN A 421 -16.85 7.49 1.45
N ALA A 422 -17.85 7.02 0.69
CA ALA A 422 -18.38 5.66 0.80
C ALA A 422 -18.74 5.07 -0.57
N LEU A 423 -17.77 4.99 -1.48
CA LEU A 423 -17.96 4.38 -2.81
C LEU A 423 -18.38 2.90 -2.80
N LYS A 424 -18.35 2.24 -1.64
CA LYS A 424 -18.96 0.92 -1.45
C LYS A 424 -20.40 0.85 -1.96
N TYR A 425 -21.18 1.92 -1.80
CA TYR A 425 -22.57 1.97 -2.25
C TYR A 425 -22.67 1.95 -3.77
N ASN A 426 -21.85 2.71 -4.50
CA ASN A 426 -21.77 2.65 -5.96
C ASN A 426 -21.36 1.25 -6.45
N VAL A 427 -20.35 0.64 -5.81
CA VAL A 427 -19.87 -0.70 -6.17
C VAL A 427 -20.94 -1.76 -5.93
N TRP A 428 -21.62 -1.73 -4.78
CA TRP A 428 -22.62 -2.74 -4.43
C TRP A 428 -23.96 -2.55 -5.13
N ALA A 429 -24.37 -1.30 -5.36
CA ALA A 429 -25.57 -0.95 -6.12
C ALA A 429 -25.36 -1.08 -7.63
N GLU A 430 -24.11 -1.16 -8.10
CA GLU A 430 -23.76 -1.14 -9.52
C GLU A 430 -24.29 0.13 -10.20
N ARG A 431 -23.98 1.29 -9.60
CA ARG A 431 -24.36 2.61 -10.09
C ARG A 431 -23.14 3.48 -10.30
N THR A 432 -23.04 4.11 -11.46
CA THR A 432 -21.96 5.04 -11.78
C THR A 432 -22.20 6.40 -11.09
N SER A 433 -21.12 7.17 -10.91
CA SER A 433 -21.19 8.54 -10.42
C SER A 433 -21.49 9.46 -11.61
N PRO A 434 -22.35 10.47 -11.45
CA PRO A 434 -22.65 11.43 -12.52
C PRO A 434 -21.51 12.40 -12.80
N THR A 435 -20.56 12.53 -11.86
CA THR A 435 -19.40 13.43 -11.95
C THR A 435 -18.11 12.66 -11.67
N ARG A 436 -16.99 13.18 -12.17
CA ARG A 436 -15.66 12.68 -11.82
C ARG A 436 -15.35 12.78 -10.33
N TYR A 437 -16.00 13.69 -9.61
CA TYR A 437 -15.90 13.76 -8.14
C TYR A 437 -16.75 12.65 -7.49
N VAL A 438 -16.24 11.42 -7.63
CA VAL A 438 -16.87 10.16 -7.20
C VAL A 438 -17.08 10.07 -5.67
N TYR A 439 -16.41 10.92 -4.90
CA TYR A 439 -16.64 11.13 -3.47
C TYR A 439 -16.37 12.60 -3.10
N ALA A 440 -16.95 13.09 -1.99
CA ALA A 440 -17.05 14.52 -1.71
C ALA A 440 -15.86 15.13 -0.91
N HIS A 441 -14.96 14.31 -0.35
CA HIS A 441 -13.81 14.80 0.44
C HIS A 441 -12.95 15.89 -0.22
N PRO A 442 -12.73 15.91 -1.54
CA PRO A 442 -11.94 16.96 -2.19
C PRO A 442 -12.55 18.35 -2.03
N LEU A 443 -13.89 18.41 -1.88
CA LEU A 443 -14.65 19.64 -1.70
C LEU A 443 -14.40 20.28 -0.32
N ALA A 444 -13.97 19.48 0.67
CA ALA A 444 -13.62 20.00 1.99
C ALA A 444 -12.25 20.69 2.03
N VAL A 445 -11.42 20.57 0.98
CA VAL A 445 -10.09 21.19 0.91
C VAL A 445 -10.21 22.58 0.27
N SER A 446 -10.54 23.57 1.08
CA SER A 446 -10.85 24.95 0.64
C SER A 446 -9.73 25.62 -0.18
N ASN A 447 -8.47 25.28 0.08
CA ASN A 447 -7.31 25.85 -0.64
C ASN A 447 -7.06 25.16 -1.99
N TYR A 448 -7.82 24.11 -2.32
CA TYR A 448 -7.68 23.32 -3.52
C TYR A 448 -8.86 23.51 -4.48
N ILE A 449 -10.09 23.36 -3.94
CA ILE A 449 -11.32 23.38 -4.73
C ILE A 449 -11.61 24.78 -5.28
N ARG A 450 -12.07 24.86 -6.53
CA ARG A 450 -12.36 26.11 -7.24
C ARG A 450 -13.85 26.21 -7.56
N GLU A 451 -14.33 27.41 -7.81
CA GLU A 451 -15.72 27.64 -8.23
C GLU A 451 -16.08 26.86 -9.50
N GLU A 452 -15.15 26.74 -10.45
CA GLU A 452 -15.34 25.95 -11.68
C GLU A 452 -15.57 24.46 -11.41
N ASP A 453 -14.88 23.89 -10.42
CA ASP A 453 -15.05 22.48 -10.03
C ASP A 453 -16.45 22.25 -9.43
N VAL A 454 -16.96 23.25 -8.69
CA VAL A 454 -18.31 23.21 -8.10
C VAL A 454 -19.38 23.36 -9.17
N LEU A 455 -19.18 24.24 -10.14
CA LEU A 455 -20.09 24.41 -11.29
C LEU A 455 -20.11 23.17 -12.19
N GLU A 456 -18.97 22.49 -12.36
CA GLU A 456 -18.88 21.20 -13.05
C GLU A 456 -19.80 20.15 -12.40
N ILE A 457 -19.74 20.02 -11.07
CA ILE A 457 -20.60 19.10 -10.32
C ILE A 457 -22.07 19.49 -10.45
N ILE A 458 -22.43 20.76 -10.26
CA ILE A 458 -23.82 21.23 -10.41
C ILE A 458 -24.35 20.88 -11.80
N SER A 459 -23.58 21.17 -12.85
CA SER A 459 -23.96 20.86 -14.24
C SER A 459 -24.18 19.36 -14.46
N ALA A 460 -23.35 18.52 -13.83
CA ALA A 460 -23.50 17.06 -13.88
C ALA A 460 -24.75 16.57 -13.14
N LEU A 461 -25.06 17.15 -11.98
CA LEU A 461 -26.29 16.85 -11.23
C LEU A 461 -27.53 17.31 -12.00
N GLU A 462 -27.50 18.50 -12.61
CA GLU A 462 -28.56 19.01 -13.48
C GLU A 462 -28.87 18.05 -14.64
N ALA A 463 -27.83 17.58 -15.33
CA ALA A 463 -27.98 16.70 -16.48
C ALA A 463 -28.44 15.29 -16.11
N ALA A 464 -27.88 14.70 -15.05
CA ALA A 464 -28.10 13.30 -14.72
C ALA A 464 -29.26 13.06 -13.73
N GLN A 465 -29.66 14.09 -12.98
CA GLN A 465 -30.68 14.00 -11.92
C GLN A 465 -30.51 12.73 -11.03
N PRO A 466 -29.30 12.47 -10.49
CA PRO A 466 -28.98 11.24 -9.76
C PRO A 466 -29.77 11.11 -8.46
N LEU A 467 -29.85 9.90 -7.90
CA LEU A 467 -30.03 9.80 -6.44
C LEU A 467 -28.76 10.31 -5.74
N ILE A 468 -28.94 11.04 -4.64
CA ILE A 468 -27.81 11.47 -3.79
C ILE A 468 -27.88 10.73 -2.47
N LEU A 469 -26.81 9.99 -2.14
CA LEU A 469 -26.64 9.35 -0.84
C LEU A 469 -25.75 10.22 0.05
N ASP A 470 -26.35 10.88 1.03
CA ASP A 470 -25.66 11.72 2.02
C ASP A 470 -25.29 10.92 3.26
N ILE A 471 -24.00 10.62 3.43
CA ILE A 471 -23.45 9.96 4.63
C ILE A 471 -22.79 10.96 5.60
N GLY A 472 -23.02 12.27 5.43
CA GLY A 472 -22.40 13.31 6.26
C GLY A 472 -22.71 13.21 7.76
N LYS A 473 -23.69 12.38 8.16
CA LYS A 473 -23.96 12.07 9.57
C LYS A 473 -22.83 11.26 10.23
N THR A 474 -22.11 10.47 9.44
CA THR A 474 -21.05 9.56 9.92
C THR A 474 -19.68 9.85 9.30
N ASP A 475 -19.61 10.67 8.26
CA ASP A 475 -18.37 11.04 7.60
C ASP A 475 -17.49 11.95 8.50
N PRO A 476 -16.19 11.67 8.64
CA PRO A 476 -15.31 12.46 9.51
C PRO A 476 -14.89 13.81 8.91
N VAL A 477 -15.20 14.07 7.64
CA VAL A 477 -14.76 15.25 6.89
C VAL A 477 -15.96 16.08 6.42
N MET A 478 -17.02 15.43 5.95
CA MET A 478 -18.21 16.09 5.40
C MET A 478 -19.32 16.18 6.45
N PHE A 479 -19.97 17.34 6.55
CA PHE A 479 -21.24 17.50 7.26
C PHE A 479 -22.43 17.02 6.39
N PRO A 480 -23.58 16.70 7.01
CA PRO A 480 -24.81 16.43 6.25
C PRO A 480 -25.19 17.61 5.36
N ILE A 481 -25.75 17.36 4.18
CA ILE A 481 -26.17 18.40 3.22
C ILE A 481 -27.18 19.36 3.87
N ALA A 482 -28.02 18.86 4.77
CA ALA A 482 -28.97 19.68 5.53
C ALA A 482 -28.33 20.56 6.63
N SER A 483 -27.01 20.44 6.88
CA SER A 483 -26.33 21.17 7.95
C SER A 483 -26.02 22.62 7.60
N ASN A 484 -26.28 23.54 8.53
CA ASN A 484 -25.90 24.96 8.40
C ASN A 484 -24.37 25.18 8.51
N ASN A 485 -23.58 24.14 8.78
CA ASN A 485 -22.12 24.25 8.88
C ASN A 485 -21.45 24.64 7.55
N TYR A 486 -22.13 24.43 6.42
CA TYR A 486 -21.61 24.82 5.10
C TYR A 486 -21.75 26.31 4.79
N ASP A 487 -22.54 27.04 5.57
CA ASP A 487 -22.79 28.46 5.32
C ASP A 487 -21.50 29.30 5.47
N ALA A 488 -20.46 28.75 6.13
CA ALA A 488 -19.12 29.34 6.24
C ALA A 488 -18.14 28.95 5.11
N ASN A 489 -18.46 27.94 4.28
CA ASN A 489 -17.62 27.51 3.16
C ASN A 489 -18.16 28.06 1.84
N LEU A 490 -17.77 29.30 1.52
CA LEU A 490 -18.30 30.07 0.39
C LEU A 490 -18.14 29.38 -0.98
N VAL A 491 -17.12 28.54 -1.17
CA VAL A 491 -16.88 27.89 -2.47
C VAL A 491 -17.85 26.74 -2.70
N VAL A 492 -18.15 25.94 -1.68
CA VAL A 492 -19.04 24.76 -1.79
C VAL A 492 -20.52 25.14 -1.59
N LEU A 493 -20.79 26.29 -0.96
CA LEU A 493 -22.15 26.77 -0.67
C LEU A 493 -23.10 26.77 -1.89
N PRO A 494 -22.70 27.18 -3.11
CA PRO A 494 -23.58 27.12 -4.29
C PRO A 494 -24.10 25.72 -4.59
N LEU A 495 -23.26 24.68 -4.43
CA LEU A 495 -23.65 23.29 -4.65
C LEU A 495 -24.60 22.80 -3.57
N ILE A 496 -24.35 23.14 -2.30
CA ILE A 496 -25.26 22.82 -1.20
C ILE A 496 -26.63 23.47 -1.41
N GLN A 497 -26.65 24.74 -1.81
CA GLN A 497 -27.87 25.48 -2.07
C GLN A 497 -28.63 24.86 -3.25
N TYR A 498 -27.93 24.57 -4.35
CA TYR A 498 -28.51 23.88 -5.51
C TYR A 498 -29.18 22.56 -5.10
N ILE A 499 -28.52 21.73 -4.30
CA ILE A 499 -29.11 20.45 -3.85
C ILE A 499 -30.36 20.70 -2.99
N ARG A 500 -30.32 21.61 -2.03
CA ARG A 500 -31.49 21.94 -1.17
C ARG A 500 -32.67 22.49 -1.98
N ASP A 501 -32.38 23.22 -3.05
CA ASP A 501 -33.40 23.83 -3.90
C ASP A 501 -34.00 22.85 -4.91
N ASN A 502 -33.27 21.83 -5.35
CA ASN A 502 -33.69 20.91 -6.42
C ASN A 502 -33.94 19.47 -5.97
N TYR A 503 -33.55 19.10 -4.75
CA TYR A 503 -33.72 17.76 -4.20
C TYR A 503 -34.51 17.77 -2.90
N VAL A 504 -35.18 16.66 -2.60
CA VAL A 504 -35.87 16.42 -1.33
C VAL A 504 -35.38 15.14 -0.67
N PRO A 505 -35.25 15.13 0.68
CA PRO A 505 -34.93 13.90 1.39
C PRO A 505 -36.10 12.91 1.30
N VAL A 506 -35.79 11.63 1.10
CA VAL A 506 -36.77 10.55 1.06
C VAL A 506 -37.20 10.19 2.49
N GLU A 507 -38.46 10.39 2.82
CA GLU A 507 -39.02 10.01 4.12
C GLU A 507 -39.06 8.48 4.30
N GLY A 508 -38.80 8.00 5.52
CA GLY A 508 -38.89 6.58 5.89
C GLY A 508 -37.72 5.69 5.47
N VAL A 509 -36.74 6.23 4.73
CA VAL A 509 -35.49 5.54 4.30
C VAL A 509 -34.25 6.11 5.00
N ASP A 510 -34.42 7.25 5.67
CA ASP A 510 -33.39 7.90 6.47
C ASP A 510 -32.96 7.02 7.64
N SER A 511 -31.65 6.98 7.90
CA SER A 511 -31.08 6.25 9.04
C SER A 511 -30.21 7.18 9.88
N ASN A 512 -29.67 6.67 10.98
CA ASN A 512 -28.65 7.39 11.73
C ASN A 512 -27.33 7.53 10.94
N GLU A 513 -27.17 6.80 9.83
CA GLU A 513 -25.93 6.73 9.06
C GLU A 513 -25.98 7.50 7.75
N TRP A 514 -27.15 7.59 7.11
CA TRP A 514 -27.32 8.26 5.81
C TRP A 514 -28.70 8.91 5.65
N THR A 515 -28.78 9.83 4.69
CA THR A 515 -30.01 10.40 4.12
C THR A 515 -29.98 10.23 2.60
N ILE A 516 -31.07 9.78 1.99
CA ILE A 516 -31.20 9.71 0.52
C ILE A 516 -31.98 10.91 0.04
N TRP A 517 -31.47 11.57 -0.99
CA TRP A 517 -32.14 12.67 -1.66
C TRP A 517 -32.52 12.27 -3.09
N THR A 518 -33.74 12.64 -3.49
CA THR A 518 -34.27 12.43 -4.84
C THR A 518 -34.55 13.78 -5.50
N PRO A 519 -34.42 13.90 -6.83
CA PRO A 519 -34.90 15.06 -7.58
C PRO A 519 -36.35 15.42 -7.24
N LYS A 520 -36.66 16.73 -7.24
CA LYS A 520 -38.01 17.29 -7.02
C LYS A 520 -38.97 17.09 -8.20
#